data_AF-A0A3B9FIY9-F1
#
_entry.id   AF-A0A3B9FIY9-F1
#
_cell.length_a   1.000
_cell.length_b   1.000
_cell.length_c   1.000
_cell.angle_alpha   90.00
_cell.angle_beta   90.00
_cell.angle_gamma   90.00
#
_symmetry.space_group_name_H-M   'P 1'
#
loop_
_entity.id
_entity.type
_entity.pdbx_description
1 polymer ?
#
loop_
_entity_poly.entity_id
_entity_poly.type
_entity_poly.pdbx_seq_one_letter_code
_entity_poly.pdbx_strand_id
1 'polypeptide(L)' 'DFWAPWCGPCKALTPILEEISGEMGDQVGIYKVNVDENTDLAQEHGVQSIPTL' A
#
# COMPACT_ATOMS: atom_id res chain seq x y z
N ASP A 1 0.12 -2.81 0.61
CA ASP A 1 -0.04 -1.70 -0.34
C ASP A 1 1.26 -0.97 -0.57
N PHE A 2 1.86 -1.17 -1.73
CA PHE A 2 2.97 -0.39 -2.25
C PHE A 2 2.43 0.88 -2.89
N TRP A 3 2.86 2.03 -2.39
CA TRP A 3 2.32 3.34 -2.76
C TRP A 3 3.42 4.41 -2.88
N ALA A 4 3.05 5.60 -3.35
CA ALA A 4 3.92 6.79 -3.32
C ALA A 4 3.09 8.10 -3.23
N PRO A 5 3.66 9.22 -2.75
CA PRO A 5 2.94 10.50 -2.61
C PRO A 5 2.39 11.09 -3.91
N TRP A 6 3.06 10.78 -5.02
CA TRP A 6 2.69 11.20 -6.38
C TRP A 6 1.69 10.24 -7.05
N CYS A 7 1.38 9.10 -6.44
CA CYS A 7 0.43 8.14 -6.96
C CYS A 7 -1.01 8.62 -6.74
N GLY A 8 -1.64 9.15 -7.80
CA GLY A 8 -3.05 9.55 -7.81
C GLY A 8 -3.99 8.42 -7.37
N PRO A 9 -3.95 7.22 -7.99
CA PRO A 9 -4.82 6.11 -7.61
C PRO A 9 -4.63 5.64 -6.16
N CYS A 10 -3.42 5.67 -5.62
CA CYS A 10 -3.14 5.28 -4.23
C CYS A 10 -3.87 6.17 -3.20
N LYS A 11 -4.07 7.46 -3.52
CA LYS A 11 -4.82 8.39 -2.67
C LYS A 11 -6.30 8.03 -2.56
N ALA A 12 -6.88 7.44 -3.61
CA ALA A 12 -8.25 6.94 -3.59
C ALA A 12 -8.37 5.60 -2.85
N LEU A 13 -7.36 4.73 -2.96
CA LEU A 13 -7.35 3.41 -2.33
C LEU A 13 -7.08 3.47 -0.82
N THR A 14 -6.21 4.36 -0.37
CA THR A 14 -5.81 4.51 1.06
C THR A 14 -7.01 4.54 2.03
N PRO A 15 -8.01 5.44 1.89
CA PRO A 15 -9.11 5.52 2.85
C PRO A 15 -9.95 4.24 2.90
N ILE A 16 -10.08 3.52 1.77
CA ILE A 16 -10.82 2.25 1.69
C ILE A 16 -10.09 1.17 2.48
N LEU A 17 -8.76 1.10 2.36
CA LEU A 17 -7.95 0.15 3.11
C LEU A 17 -7.95 0.45 4.63
N GLU A 18 -7.95 1.73 5.01
CA GLU A 18 -8.05 2.14 6.42
C GLU A 18 -9.40 1.75 7.03
N GLU A 19 -10.51 1.90 6.28
CA GLU A 19 -11.84 1.44 6.69
C GLU A 19 -11.88 -0.08 6.89
N ILE A 20 -11.39 -0.86 5.91
CA ILE A 20 -11.32 -2.32 6.01
C ILE A 20 -10.47 -2.77 7.20
N SER A 21 -9.32 -2.12 7.43
CA SER A 21 -8.48 -2.43 8.58
C SER A 21 -9.22 -2.20 9.90
N GLY A 22 -10.06 -1.16 9.98
CA GLY A 22 -10.89 -0.87 11.14
C GLY A 22 -12.00 -1.90 11.36
N GLU A 23 -12.64 -2.36 10.28
CA GLU A 23 -13.73 -3.34 10.35
C GLU A 23 -13.23 -4.76 10.66
N MET A 24 -12.10 -5.17 10.08
CA MET A 24 -11.56 -6.53 10.23
C MET A 24 -10.71 -6.70 11.49
N GLY A 25 -10.23 -5.60 12.08
CA GLY A 25 -9.37 -5.63 13.26
C GLY A 25 -8.18 -6.58 13.08
N ASP A 26 -7.95 -7.46 14.05
CA ASP A 26 -6.81 -8.39 14.05
C ASP A 26 -6.92 -9.54 13.04
N GLN A 27 -8.03 -9.65 12.30
CA GLN A 27 -8.20 -10.68 11.28
C GLN A 27 -7.32 -10.43 10.06
N VAL A 28 -6.98 -9.17 9.78
CA VAL A 28 -6.16 -8.77 8.62
C VAL A 28 -5.22 -7.64 9.02
N GLY A 29 -3.93 -7.82 8.75
CA GLY A 29 -2.93 -6.76 8.84
C GLY A 29 -2.80 -6.03 7.51
N ILE A 30 -3.12 -4.73 7.48
CA ILE A 30 -2.90 -3.88 6.31
C ILE A 30 -1.67 -3.01 6.54
N TYR A 31 -0.67 -3.18 5.68
CA TYR A 31 0.60 -2.45 5.74
C TYR A 31 0.82 -1.64 4.47
N LYS A 32 1.33 -0.42 4.65
CA LYS A 32 1.66 0.50 3.56
C LYS A 32 3.17 0.62 3.44
N VAL A 33 3.69 0.41 2.23
CA VAL A 33 5.11 0.49 1.92
C VAL A 33 5.31 1.60 0.88
N ASN A 34 6.04 2.64 1.24
CA ASN A 34 6.39 3.70 0.29
C ASN A 34 7.54 3.22 -0.61
N VAL A 35 7.31 3.14 -1.92
CA VAL A 35 8.32 2.65 -2.88
C VAL A 35 9.51 3.60 -3.07
N ASP A 36 9.32 4.89 -2.81
CA ASP A 36 10.39 5.90 -2.89
C ASP A 36 11.40 5.72 -1.74
N GLU A 37 10.92 5.27 -0.58
CA GLU A 37 11.73 5.06 0.63
C GLU A 37 12.23 3.62 0.77
N ASN A 38 11.54 2.65 0.16
CA ASN A 38 11.78 1.21 0.32
C ASN A 38 11.97 0.53 -1.05
N THR A 39 12.87 1.08 -1.87
CA THR A 39 13.09 0.60 -3.24
C THR A 39 13.53 -0.87 -3.30
N ASP A 40 14.43 -1.30 -2.41
CA ASP A 40 14.90 -2.69 -2.35
C ASP A 40 13.75 -3.66 -2.03
N LEU A 41 12.89 -3.30 -1.08
CA LEU A 41 11.72 -4.09 -0.71
C LEU A 41 10.70 -4.15 -1.85
N ALA A 42 10.46 -3.02 -2.53
CA ALA A 42 9.58 -3.00 -3.71
C ALA A 42 10.12 -3.89 -4.84
N GLN A 43 11.44 -3.91 -5.04
CA GLN A 43 12.09 -4.78 -6.03
C GLN A 43 12.02 -6.26 -5.64
N GLU A 44 12.28 -6.59 -4.37
CA GLU A 44 12.19 -7.96 -3.83
C GLU A 44 10.79 -8.55 -4.04
N HIS A 45 9.75 -7.73 -3.84
CA HIS A 45 8.36 -8.10 -4.07
C HIS A 45 7.89 -7.96 -5.54
N GLY A 46 8.78 -7.60 -6.47
CA GLY A 46 8.48 -7.53 -7.90
C GLY A 46 7.47 -6.44 -8.28
N VAL A 47 7.43 -5.34 -7.54
CA VAL A 47 6.49 -4.23 -7.78
C VAL A 47 6.86 -3.49 -9.07
N GLN A 48 6.01 -3.60 -10.10
CA GLN A 48 6.22 -2.95 -11.41
C GLN A 48 5.38 -1.68 -11.60
N SER A 49 4.30 -1.56 -10.83
CA SER A 49 3.38 -0.41 -10.86
C SER A 49 2.78 -0.20 -9.47
N ILE A 50 2.32 1.01 -9.18
CA ILE A 50 1.61 1.31 -7.94
C ILE A 50 0.20 1.86 -8.24
N PRO A 51 -0.80 1.59 -7.39
CA PRO A 51 -0.71 0.74 -6.19
C PRO A 51 -0.54 -0.75 -6.52
N THR A 52 0.07 -1.51 -5.59
CA THR A 52 0.15 -2.98 -5.62
C THR A 52 -0.09 -3.50 -4.20
N LEU A 53 -1.01 -4.46 -4.02
CA LEU A 53 -1.39 -4.98 -2.70
C LEU A 53 -0.59 -6.22 -2.30
#